data_AF-A0A852DFZ6-F1
#
_entry.id   AF-A0A852DFZ6-F1
#
_cell.length_a   1.000
_cell.length_b   1.000
_cell.length_c   1.000
_cell.angle_alpha   90.00
_cell.angle_beta   90.00
_cell.angle_gamma   90.00
#
_symmetry.space_group_name_H-M   'P 1'
#
loop_
_entity.id
_entity.type
_entity.pdbx_description
1 polymer ?
#
loop_
_entity_poly.entity_id
_entity_poly.type
_entity_poly.pdbx_seq_one_letter_code
_entity_poly.pdbx_strand_id
1 'polypeptide(L)'
;LHCCGVQNYSDWERTEYFSQRGIPRSCCKNPNDCLDEDLKDPNKAQLKVFVNGCFFLVTSTMESKMSVVAGISFGIACFQLIGIILSCCLSRYITNNQYEMV
;
A
#
# COMPACT_ATOMS: atom_id res chain seq x y z
N LEU A 1 -1.55 6.17 7.08
CA LEU A 1 -0.54 5.37 7.82
C LEU A 1 0.02 6.09 9.05
N HIS A 2 -0.27 7.37 9.33
CA HIS A 2 0.01 7.98 10.65
C HIS A 2 1.40 7.61 11.22
N CYS A 3 2.44 7.87 10.43
CA CYS A 3 3.82 7.46 10.68
C CYS A 3 4.77 8.63 10.37
N CYS A 4 6.02 8.54 10.81
CA CYS A 4 7.06 9.52 10.49
C CYS A 4 8.42 8.84 10.35
N GLY A 5 9.15 9.20 9.30
CA GLY A 5 10.45 8.61 8.99
C GLY A 5 10.35 7.18 8.45
N VAL A 6 11.49 6.54 8.22
CA VAL A 6 11.57 5.19 7.65
C VAL A 6 11.38 4.17 8.76
N GLN A 7 12.25 4.21 9.76
CA GLN A 7 12.21 3.39 10.97
C GLN A 7 11.64 4.16 12.16
N ASN A 8 11.91 5.47 12.25
CA ASN A 8 11.47 6.29 13.37
C ASN A 8 11.42 7.78 12.98
N TYR A 9 10.71 8.60 13.75
CA TYR A 9 10.67 10.05 13.54
C TYR A 9 12.07 10.71 13.62
N SER A 10 13.00 10.15 14.39
CA SER A 10 14.38 10.63 14.50
C SER A 10 15.22 10.45 13.23
N ASP A 11 14.74 9.70 12.23
CA ASP A 11 15.42 9.56 10.94
C ASP A 11 15.63 10.92 10.26
N TRP A 12 14.74 11.88 10.52
CA TRP A 12 14.85 13.25 10.00
C TRP A 12 16.09 13.97 10.52
N GLU A 13 16.54 13.73 11.76
CA GLU A 13 17.68 14.42 12.37
C GLU A 13 18.99 14.20 11.59
N ARG A 14 19.07 13.12 10.82
CA ARG A 14 20.24 12.79 9.98
C ARG A 14 20.19 13.42 8.59
N THR A 15 19.13 14.15 8.26
CA THR A 15 18.92 14.75 6.94
C THR A 15 19.29 16.23 6.93
N GLU A 16 19.80 16.73 5.80
CA GLU A 16 20.05 18.17 5.63
C GLU A 16 18.76 19.01 5.74
N TYR A 17 17.61 18.41 5.45
CA TYR A 17 16.30 19.03 5.57
C TYR A 17 16.02 19.50 7.00
N PHE A 18 16.39 18.68 8.00
CA PHE A 18 16.11 18.96 9.41
C PHE A 18 16.79 20.24 9.89
N SER A 19 18.00 20.54 9.44
CA SER A 19 18.70 21.77 9.81
C SER A 19 17.98 23.04 9.38
N GLN A 20 17.19 22.99 8.29
CA GLN A 20 16.46 24.15 7.77
C GLN A 20 15.01 24.20 8.24
N ARG A 21 14.36 23.05 8.39
CA ARG A 21 12.90 22.94 8.54
C ARG A 21 12.45 22.08 9.72
N GLY A 22 13.35 21.40 10.41
CA GLY A 22 13.00 20.41 11.42
C GLY A 22 12.30 19.19 10.82
N ILE A 23 11.50 18.51 11.63
CA ILE A 23 10.66 17.39 11.19
C ILE A 23 9.48 17.94 10.35
N PRO A 24 9.09 17.31 9.22
CA PRO A 24 7.98 17.80 8.41
C PRO A 24 6.64 17.82 9.15
N ARG A 25 5.82 18.84 8.91
CA ARG A 25 4.47 18.96 9.50
C ARG A 25 3.52 17.80 9.14
N SER A 26 3.77 17.09 8.04
CA SER A 26 2.99 15.89 7.69
C SER A 26 3.13 14.77 8.74
N CYS A 27 4.15 14.83 9.59
CA CYS A 27 4.34 13.89 10.70
C CYS A 27 3.52 14.23 11.95
N CYS A 28 2.87 15.40 12.01
CA CYS A 28 2.13 15.84 13.19
C CYS A 28 0.88 14.99 13.46
N LYS A 29 0.65 14.63 14.72
CA LYS A 29 -0.57 13.96 15.18
C LYS A 29 -1.79 14.88 15.09
N ASN A 30 -1.60 16.14 15.48
CA ASN A 30 -2.62 17.18 15.45
C ASN A 30 -2.05 18.42 14.75
N PRO A 31 -2.61 18.85 13.61
CA PRO A 31 -2.13 20.02 12.87
C PRO A 31 -2.16 21.32 13.68
N ASN A 32 -3.08 21.44 14.63
CA ASN A 32 -3.28 22.66 15.42
C ASN A 32 -2.30 22.78 16.60
N ASP A 33 -1.62 21.70 16.96
CA ASP A 33 -0.72 21.61 18.12
C ASP A 33 0.66 21.11 17.69
N CYS A 34 1.19 21.69 16.61
CA CYS A 34 2.46 21.26 16.01
C CYS A 34 3.16 22.45 15.36
N LEU A 35 3.80 23.26 16.20
CA LEU A 35 4.53 24.46 15.78
C LEU A 35 5.88 24.09 15.15
N ASP A 36 6.33 24.90 14.19
CA ASP A 36 7.61 24.66 13.50
C ASP A 36 8.81 24.69 14.46
N GLU A 37 8.73 25.44 15.56
CA GLU A 37 9.77 25.50 16.59
C GLU A 37 9.86 24.18 17.39
N ASP A 38 8.72 23.52 17.66
CA ASP A 38 8.71 22.21 18.34
C ASP A 38 9.26 21.11 17.43
N LEU A 39 9.13 21.26 16.11
CA LEU A 39 9.62 20.31 15.12
C LEU A 39 11.14 20.37 14.90
N LYS A 40 11.80 21.43 15.38
CA LYS A 40 13.27 21.54 15.37
C LYS A 40 13.92 20.95 16.62
N ASP A 41 13.16 20.71 17.68
CA ASP A 41 13.62 20.09 18.93
C ASP A 41 13.11 18.64 18.99
N PRO A 42 13.98 17.63 18.82
CA PRO A 42 13.57 16.22 18.80
C PRO A 42 12.77 15.79 20.03
N ASN A 43 13.12 16.32 21.21
CA ASN A 43 12.47 15.96 22.47
C ASN A 43 11.02 16.46 22.53
N LYS A 44 10.78 17.67 22.00
CA LYS A 44 9.42 18.23 21.89
C LYS A 44 8.65 17.57 20.75
N ALA A 45 9.30 17.36 19.61
CA ALA A 45 8.72 16.75 18.44
C ALA A 45 8.14 15.36 18.74
N GLN A 46 8.81 14.54 19.55
CA GLN A 46 8.35 13.20 19.95
C GLN A 46 6.91 13.17 20.48
N LEU A 47 6.50 14.20 21.22
CA LEU A 47 5.16 14.30 21.79
C LEU A 47 4.13 14.65 20.71
N LYS A 48 4.51 15.49 19.75
CA LYS A 48 3.62 16.06 18.73
C LYS A 48 3.53 15.22 17.44
N VAL A 49 4.54 14.43 17.12
CA VAL A 49 4.62 13.65 15.86
C VAL A 49 4.37 12.16 16.06
N PHE A 50 4.03 11.47 14.97
CA PHE A 50 3.97 10.01 14.96
C PHE A 50 5.37 9.41 15.13
N VAL A 51 5.58 8.63 16.19
CA VAL A 51 6.91 8.07 16.51
C VAL A 51 7.25 6.86 15.64
N ASN A 52 6.24 6.12 15.20
CA ASN A 52 6.43 4.91 14.41
C ASN A 52 6.92 5.21 13.00
N GLY A 53 7.95 4.48 12.55
CA GLY A 53 8.42 4.52 11.18
C GLY A 53 7.40 4.00 10.17
N CYS A 54 7.42 4.60 8.99
CA CYS A 54 6.50 4.23 7.92
C CYS A 54 6.80 2.87 7.30
N PHE A 55 8.06 2.41 7.30
CA PHE A 55 8.41 1.13 6.67
C PHE A 55 7.72 -0.05 7.34
N PHE A 56 7.86 -0.15 8.67
CA PHE A 56 7.22 -1.22 9.45
C PHE A 56 5.71 -1.22 9.26
N LEU A 57 5.09 -0.04 9.30
CA LEU A 57 3.63 0.07 9.21
C LEU A 57 3.10 -0.27 7.81
N VAL A 58 3.81 0.15 6.75
CA VAL A 58 3.48 -0.22 5.37
C VAL A 58 3.58 -1.73 5.19
N THR A 59 4.71 -2.33 5.56
CA THR A 59 4.93 -3.77 5.41
C THR A 59 3.90 -4.57 6.21
N SER A 60 3.66 -4.24 7.47
CA SER A 60 2.65 -4.91 8.30
C SER A 60 1.24 -4.77 7.72
N THR A 61 0.90 -3.60 7.18
CA THR A 61 -0.39 -3.39 6.51
C THR A 61 -0.50 -4.26 5.26
N MET A 62 0.55 -4.32 4.44
CA MET A 62 0.59 -5.16 3.24
C MET A 62 0.46 -6.65 3.58
N GLU A 63 1.22 -7.15 4.55
CA GLU A 63 1.15 -8.53 5.03
C GLU A 63 -0.27 -8.89 5.51
N SER A 64 -0.92 -8.01 6.28
CA SER A 64 -2.26 -8.26 6.80
C SER A 64 -3.35 -8.39 5.73
N LYS A 65 -3.12 -7.83 4.53
CA LYS A 65 -4.08 -7.84 3.41
C LYS A 65 -3.64 -8.71 2.24
N MET A 66 -2.48 -9.37 2.37
CA MET A 66 -1.91 -10.20 1.31
C MET A 66 -2.82 -11.39 0.95
N SER A 67 -3.51 -11.96 1.94
CA SER A 67 -4.47 -13.06 1.73
C SER A 67 -5.66 -12.65 0.85
N VAL A 68 -6.17 -11.43 1.02
CA VAL A 68 -7.28 -10.89 0.23
C VAL A 68 -6.85 -10.71 -1.22
N VAL A 69 -5.67 -10.11 -1.45
CA VAL A 69 -5.12 -9.92 -2.79
C VAL A 69 -4.87 -11.25 -3.49
N ALA A 70 -4.33 -12.23 -2.76
CA ALA A 70 -4.13 -13.59 -3.27
C ALA A 70 -5.46 -14.25 -3.67
N GLY A 71 -6.50 -14.11 -2.84
CA GLY A 71 -7.84 -14.63 -3.13
C GLY A 71 -8.47 -14.02 -4.39
N ILE A 72 -8.40 -12.69 -4.54
CA ILE A 72 -8.91 -12.01 -5.74
C ILE A 72 -8.17 -12.50 -6.99
N SER A 73 -6.83 -12.57 -6.92
CA SER A 73 -5.99 -13.01 -8.03
C SER A 73 -6.31 -14.45 -8.45
N PHE A 74 -6.47 -15.35 -7.48
CA PHE A 74 -6.86 -16.73 -7.73
C PHE A 74 -8.28 -16.84 -8.33
N GLY A 75 -9.23 -16.06 -7.83
CA GLY A 75 -10.58 -15.99 -8.38
C GLY A 75 -10.59 -15.59 -9.85
N ILE A 76 -9.85 -14.54 -10.21
CA ILE A 76 -9.71 -14.06 -11.59
C ILE A 76 -9.14 -15.16 -12.49
N ALA A 77 -8.08 -15.84 -12.04
CA ALA A 77 -7.46 -16.94 -12.79
C ALA A 77 -8.45 -18.09 -13.05
N CYS A 78 -9.22 -18.50 -12.03
CA CYS A 78 -10.26 -19.51 -12.18
C CYS A 78 -11.34 -19.11 -13.18
N PHE A 79 -11.83 -17.87 -13.12
CA PHE A 79 -12.82 -17.36 -14.08
C PHE A 79 -12.28 -17.35 -15.50
N GLN A 80 -11.01 -17.00 -15.69
CA GLN A 80 -10.37 -17.03 -17.01
C GLN A 80 -10.23 -18.44 -17.56
N LEU A 81 -9.84 -19.42 -16.73
CA LEU A 81 -9.79 -20.82 -17.15
C LEU A 81 -11.15 -21.34 -17.60
N ILE A 82 -12.22 -21.01 -16.86
CA ILE A 82 -13.59 -21.36 -17.24
C ILE A 82 -13.95 -20.71 -18.57
N GLY A 83 -13.65 -19.42 -18.75
CA GLY A 83 -13.89 -18.71 -20.00
C GLY A 83 -13.17 -19.33 -21.20
N ILE A 84 -11.93 -19.78 -21.03
CA ILE A 84 -11.15 -20.47 -22.07
C ILE A 84 -11.80 -21.81 -22.42
N ILE A 85 -12.15 -22.63 -21.42
CA ILE A 85 -12.77 -23.94 -21.63
C ILE A 85 -14.09 -23.79 -22.38
N LEU A 86 -14.97 -22.88 -21.94
CA LEU A 86 -16.25 -22.63 -22.60
C LEU A 86 -16.06 -22.14 -24.04
N SER A 87 -15.10 -21.25 -24.28
CA SER A 87 -14.77 -20.76 -25.63
C SER A 87 -14.30 -21.90 -26.54
N CYS A 88 -13.45 -22.79 -26.04
CA CYS A 88 -13.01 -23.98 -26.77
C CYS A 88 -14.15 -24.95 -27.06
N CYS A 89 -15.03 -25.21 -26.08
CA CYS A 89 -16.22 -26.05 -26.25
C CYS A 89 -17.16 -25.47 -27.31
N LEU A 90 -17.43 -24.16 -27.26
CA LEU A 90 -18.28 -23.46 -28.23
C LEU A 90 -17.68 -23.53 -29.65
N SER A 91 -16.38 -23.28 -29.80
CA SER A 91 -15.69 -23.36 -31.09
C SER A 91 -15.79 -24.76 -31.71
N ARG A 92 -15.59 -25.81 -30.90
CA ARG A 92 -15.76 -27.20 -31.33
C ARG A 92 -17.21 -27.49 -31.73
N TYR A 93 -18.18 -27.06 -30.94
CA TYR A 93 -19.60 -27.26 -31.23
C TYR A 93 -20.04 -26.60 -32.54
N ILE A 94 -19.62 -25.34 -32.78
CA ILE A 94 -19.93 -24.64 -34.04
C ILE A 94 -19.32 -25.38 -35.23
N THR A 95 -18.05 -25.75 -35.14
CA THR A 95 -17.38 -26.54 -36.20
C THR A 95 -18.10 -27.87 -36.40
N ASN A 96 -18.59 -28.48 -35.31
CA ASN A 96 -19.39 -29.72 -35.32
C ASN A 96 -20.61 -29.61 -36.23
N ASN A 97 -21.42 -28.61 -35.93
CA ASN A 97 -22.71 -28.45 -36.54
C ASN A 97 -22.61 -28.00 -38.01
N GLN A 98 -21.48 -27.43 -38.44
CA GLN A 98 -21.27 -27.02 -39.84
C GLN A 98 -21.03 -28.19 -40.78
N TYR A 99 -20.46 -29.31 -40.32
CA TYR A 99 -20.26 -30.48 -41.16
C TYR A 99 -21.47 -31.42 -41.22
N GLU A 100 -22.43 -31.27 -40.30
CA GLU A 100 -23.72 -31.99 -40.35
C GLU A 100 -24.75 -31.29 -41.27
N MET A 101 -24.44 -30.08 -41.75
CA MET A 101 -25.29 -29.33 -42.70
C MET A 101 -24.86 -29.47 -44.18
N VAL A 102 -23.98 -30.43 -44.50
CA VAL A 102 -23.63 -30.88 -45.86
C VAL A 102 -24.11 -32.31 -46.05
#